data_AF-Q4RTK5-F1
#
_entry.id   AF-Q4RTK5-F1
#
_cell.length_a   1.000
_cell.length_b   1.000
_cell.length_c   1.000
_cell.angle_alpha   90.00
_cell.angle_beta   90.00
_cell.angle_gamma   90.00
#
_symmetry.space_group_name_H-M   'P 1'
#
loop_
_entity.id
_entity.type
_entity.pdbx_description
1 polymer ?
#
loop_
_entity_poly.entity_id
_entity_poly.type
_entity_poly.pdbx_seq_one_letter_code
_entity_poly.pdbx_strand_id
1 'polypeptide(L)'
;MNGTSYSSFDTQEHILKLGETFEKHPKSAYHTVRYDFKPASIDTTCEGELEVGKGEQVTITLPNLEGSSTPVTVFKGSKRPYMKECILIVNHDTGEYRLEKLNSNIAVKKTRCVK
;
A
#
# COMPACT_ATOMS: atom_id res chain seq x y z
N MET A 1 -11.08 18.26 -11.34
CA MET A 1 -11.13 19.46 -10.49
C MET A 1 -10.00 19.37 -9.49
N ASN A 2 -9.17 20.41 -9.47
CA ASN A 2 -8.18 20.82 -8.47
C ASN A 2 -7.09 19.80 -8.10
N GLY A 3 -6.04 19.77 -8.92
CA GLY A 3 -4.72 19.34 -8.49
C GLY A 3 -4.22 20.27 -7.39
N THR A 4 -4.25 19.78 -6.16
CA THR A 4 -3.65 20.45 -5.02
C THR A 4 -2.15 20.60 -5.25
N SER A 5 -1.70 21.85 -5.23
CA SER A 5 -0.30 22.27 -5.32
C SER A 5 0.63 21.42 -4.45
N TYR A 6 1.71 20.92 -5.03
CA TYR A 6 2.82 20.28 -4.32
C TYR A 6 3.49 21.28 -3.38
N SER A 7 2.98 21.45 -2.15
CA SER A 7 3.57 22.34 -1.13
C SER A 7 4.28 21.58 0.00
N SER A 8 4.45 20.26 -0.13
CA SER A 8 5.11 19.45 0.90
C SER A 8 6.64 19.40 0.77
N PHE A 9 7.20 19.92 -0.32
CA PHE A 9 8.64 19.95 -0.54
C PHE A 9 9.09 21.41 -0.61
N ASP A 10 10.13 21.76 0.13
CA ASP A 10 10.81 23.04 -0.03
C ASP A 10 11.73 22.99 -1.27
N THR A 11 12.38 24.12 -1.56
CA THR A 11 13.33 24.24 -2.68
C THR A 11 14.79 24.04 -2.26
N GLN A 12 15.04 23.59 -1.03
CA GLN A 12 16.38 23.38 -0.51
C GLN A 12 16.92 22.01 -0.95
N GLU A 13 18.24 21.89 -0.95
CA GLU A 13 18.90 20.61 -1.18
C GLU A 13 18.88 19.78 0.10
N HIS A 14 18.48 18.52 -0.01
CA HIS A 14 18.45 17.57 1.09
C HIS A 14 19.32 16.36 0.78
N ILE A 15 20.02 15.86 1.80
CA ILE A 15 20.83 14.64 1.66
C ILE A 15 19.89 13.44 1.49
N LEU A 16 20.01 12.75 0.36
CA LEU A 16 19.30 11.51 0.12
C LEU A 16 20.01 10.33 0.79
N LYS A 17 19.37 9.74 1.80
CA LYS A 17 19.86 8.52 2.43
C LYS A 17 19.30 7.30 1.70
N LEU A 18 20.13 6.29 1.47
CA LEU A 18 19.67 4.96 1.06
C LEU A 18 19.28 4.18 2.31
N GLY A 19 18.07 3.63 2.31
CA GLY A 19 17.56 2.85 3.42
C GLY A 19 17.95 1.37 3.38
N GLU A 20 17.41 0.59 4.32
CA GLU A 20 17.83 -0.78 4.59
C GLU A 20 17.59 -1.73 3.40
N THR A 21 16.63 -1.42 2.52
CA THR A 21 16.38 -2.23 1.31
C THR A 21 17.53 -2.19 0.29
N PHE A 22 18.48 -1.27 0.45
CA PHE A 22 19.70 -1.21 -0.36
C PHE A 22 20.86 -2.03 0.22
N GLU A 23 20.75 -2.54 1.44
CA GLU A 23 21.76 -3.39 2.06
C GLU A 23 21.84 -4.77 1.39
N LYS A 24 22.97 -5.47 1.62
CA LYS A 24 23.16 -6.84 1.12
C LYS A 24 22.14 -7.83 1.70
N HIS A 25 21.71 -7.60 2.94
CA HIS A 25 20.77 -8.44 3.68
C HIS A 25 19.67 -7.55 4.28
N PRO A 26 18.70 -7.14 3.46
CA PRO A 26 17.66 -6.20 3.90
C PRO A 26 16.80 -6.82 4.99
N LYS A 27 16.58 -6.06 6.07
CA LYS A 27 15.74 -6.47 7.23
C LYS A 27 14.28 -6.04 7.09
N SER A 28 14.03 -5.10 6.19
CA SER A 28 12.70 -4.55 5.89
C SER A 28 12.41 -4.67 4.38
N ALA A 29 11.13 -4.68 4.05
CA ALA A 29 10.64 -4.74 2.68
C ALA A 29 9.42 -3.84 2.52
N TYR A 30 9.34 -3.16 1.38
CA TYR A 30 8.23 -2.28 1.05
C TYR A 30 7.41 -2.88 -0.08
N HIS A 31 6.10 -2.88 0.09
CA HIS A 31 5.15 -3.48 -0.85
C HIS A 31 4.05 -2.47 -1.16
N THR A 32 3.58 -2.48 -2.39
CA THR A 32 2.38 -1.70 -2.77
C THR A 32 1.19 -2.63 -2.89
N VAL A 33 0.04 -2.19 -2.39
CA VAL A 33 -1.26 -2.84 -2.59
C VAL A 33 -2.13 -1.90 -3.41
N ARG A 34 -2.71 -2.40 -4.50
CA ARG A 34 -3.59 -1.62 -5.37
C ARG A 34 -4.87 -2.38 -5.65
N TYR A 35 -6.01 -1.77 -5.30
CA TYR A 35 -7.33 -2.15 -5.78
C TYR A 35 -7.79 -1.13 -6.83
N ASP A 36 -8.53 -1.58 -7.85
CA ASP A 36 -9.04 -0.75 -8.93
C ASP A 36 -10.33 0.00 -8.57
N PHE A 37 -11.02 -0.45 -7.52
CA PHE A 37 -12.29 0.12 -7.08
C PHE A 37 -12.45 0.02 -5.56
N LYS A 38 -12.83 1.14 -4.93
CA LYS A 38 -13.30 1.19 -3.54
C LYS A 38 -14.83 1.31 -3.54
N PRO A 39 -15.58 0.24 -3.21
CA PRO A 39 -17.02 0.33 -3.02
C PRO A 39 -17.43 1.37 -1.98
N ALA A 40 -18.53 2.08 -2.24
CA ALA A 40 -19.13 3.01 -1.28
C ALA A 40 -19.61 2.33 0.00
N SER A 41 -19.80 1.00 -0.03
CA SER A 41 -20.20 0.22 1.14
C SER A 41 -19.08 0.02 2.14
N ILE A 42 -17.80 0.26 1.81
CA ILE A 42 -16.70 0.00 2.74
C ILE A 42 -16.73 1.02 3.88
N ASP A 43 -16.74 0.51 5.11
CA ASP A 43 -16.57 1.34 6.29
C ASP A 43 -15.07 1.64 6.49
N THR A 44 -14.71 2.91 6.38
CA THR A 44 -13.32 3.39 6.54
C THR A 44 -12.95 3.71 7.98
N THR A 45 -13.90 3.63 8.91
CA THR A 45 -13.68 3.87 10.33
C THR A 45 -13.31 2.60 11.08
N CYS A 46 -13.55 1.44 10.46
CA CYS A 46 -13.22 0.13 11.00
C CYS A 46 -11.94 -0.44 10.39
N GLU A 47 -11.22 -1.24 11.19
CA GLU A 47 -10.02 -1.94 10.74
C GLU A 47 -10.37 -3.06 9.75
N GLY A 48 -9.42 -3.33 8.84
CA GLY A 48 -9.49 -4.43 7.89
C GLY A 48 -8.38 -5.46 8.13
N GLU A 49 -8.57 -6.65 7.60
CA GLU A 49 -7.62 -7.75 7.71
C GLU A 49 -6.82 -7.93 6.41
N LEU A 50 -5.52 -8.19 6.53
CA LEU A 50 -4.65 -8.58 5.42
C LEU A 50 -3.97 -9.90 5.76
N GLU A 51 -4.22 -10.92 4.94
CA GLU A 51 -3.62 -12.24 5.05
C GLU A 51 -2.68 -12.48 3.87
N VAL A 52 -1.46 -12.95 4.16
CA VAL A 52 -0.53 -13.47 3.15
C VAL A 52 -0.53 -14.99 3.24
N GLY A 53 -1.25 -15.63 2.32
CA GLY A 53 -1.38 -17.07 2.22
C GLY A 53 -0.25 -17.74 1.46
N LYS A 54 -0.38 -19.05 1.24
CA LYS A 54 0.56 -19.85 0.45
C LYS A 54 0.65 -19.34 -0.99
N GLY A 55 1.82 -19.49 -1.61
CA GLY A 55 2.02 -19.14 -3.01
C GLY A 55 1.89 -17.64 -3.29
N GLU A 56 2.28 -16.80 -2.33
CA GLU A 56 2.26 -15.33 -2.45
C GLU A 56 0.85 -14.75 -2.66
N GLN A 57 -0.20 -15.51 -2.32
CA GLN A 57 -1.58 -15.04 -2.36
C GLN A 57 -1.82 -14.03 -1.24
N VAL A 58 -2.44 -12.91 -1.58
CA VAL A 58 -2.82 -11.89 -0.60
C VAL A 58 -4.34 -11.76 -0.61
N THR A 59 -4.95 -11.85 0.57
CA THR A 59 -6.37 -11.63 0.79
C THR A 59 -6.53 -10.41 1.69
N ILE A 60 -7.43 -9.50 1.32
CA ILE A 60 -7.77 -8.31 2.11
C ILE A 60 -9.27 -8.34 2.37
N THR A 61 -9.65 -8.31 3.64
CA THR A 61 -11.04 -8.31 4.06
C THR A 61 -11.35 -6.98 4.74
N LEU A 62 -12.24 -6.20 4.14
CA LEU A 62 -12.65 -4.89 4.65
C LEU A 62 -14.11 -4.95 5.12
N PRO A 63 -14.44 -4.38 6.29
CA PRO A 63 -15.82 -4.28 6.75
C PRO A 63 -16.64 -3.35 5.86
N ASN A 64 -17.92 -3.65 5.71
CA ASN A 64 -18.88 -2.74 5.10
C ASN A 64 -19.72 -2.02 6.17
N LEU A 65 -20.26 -0.86 5.81
CA LEU A 65 -21.21 -0.10 6.61
C LEU A 65 -22.44 -0.95 6.96
N GLU A 66 -23.00 -0.72 8.15
CA GLU A 66 -24.24 -1.36 8.59
C GLU A 66 -25.38 -1.17 7.56
N GLY A 67 -26.18 -2.22 7.35
CA GLY A 67 -27.24 -2.23 6.33
C GLY A 67 -26.78 -2.54 4.90
N SER A 68 -25.47 -2.76 4.67
CA SER A 68 -24.96 -3.26 3.40
C SER A 68 -25.42 -4.70 3.10
N SER A 69 -25.45 -5.08 1.81
CA SER A 69 -25.87 -6.43 1.38
C SER A 69 -24.98 -7.56 1.90
N THR A 70 -23.72 -7.28 2.17
CA THR A 70 -22.75 -8.22 2.77
C THR A 70 -22.00 -7.51 3.89
N PRO A 71 -21.63 -8.20 4.98
CA PRO A 71 -20.93 -7.59 6.11
C PRO A 71 -19.50 -7.18 5.76
N VAL A 72 -18.89 -7.85 4.77
CA VAL A 72 -17.52 -7.61 4.35
C VAL A 72 -17.39 -7.54 2.83
N THR A 73 -16.32 -6.91 2.38
CA THR A 73 -15.82 -6.96 1.01
C THR A 73 -14.44 -7.60 1.00
N VAL A 74 -14.27 -8.65 0.21
CA VAL A 74 -13.00 -9.39 0.10
C VAL A 74 -12.31 -9.07 -1.22
N PHE A 75 -11.03 -8.69 -1.15
CA PHE A 75 -10.15 -8.54 -2.29
C PHE A 75 -9.08 -9.62 -2.28
N LYS A 76 -8.76 -10.17 -3.45
CA LYS A 76 -7.69 -11.16 -3.62
C LYS A 76 -6.73 -10.76 -4.72
N GLY A 77 -5.46 -11.01 -4.50
CA GLY A 77 -4.39 -10.79 -5.46
C GLY A 77 -3.17 -11.65 -5.14
N SER A 78 -2.07 -11.39 -5.83
CA SER A 78 -0.80 -12.06 -5.56
C SER A 78 0.36 -11.10 -5.65
N LYS A 79 1.43 -11.41 -4.90
CA LYS A 79 2.66 -10.65 -4.89
C LYS A 79 3.40 -10.82 -6.22
N ARG A 80 3.75 -9.70 -6.88
CA ARG A 80 4.62 -9.67 -8.06
C ARG A 80 5.84 -8.81 -7.79
N PRO A 81 7.08 -9.26 -8.08
CA PRO A 81 8.28 -8.50 -7.78
C PRO A 81 8.32 -7.19 -8.57
N TYR A 82 8.80 -6.13 -7.94
CA TYR A 82 9.26 -4.92 -8.64
C TYR A 82 10.72 -5.11 -9.06
N MET A 83 11.11 -4.51 -10.19
CA MET A 83 12.46 -4.65 -10.73
C MET A 83 13.38 -3.50 -10.32
N LYS A 84 12.89 -2.25 -10.39
CA LYS A 84 13.72 -1.04 -10.21
C LYS A 84 12.96 0.14 -9.57
N GLU A 85 11.79 -0.10 -9.00
CA GLU A 85 10.99 0.97 -8.40
C GLU A 85 11.43 1.25 -6.96
N CYS A 86 11.38 2.51 -6.56
CA CYS A 86 11.71 2.98 -5.22
C CYS A 86 10.62 3.91 -4.70
N ILE A 87 10.54 4.02 -3.37
CA ILE A 87 9.74 5.00 -2.66
C ILE A 87 10.67 5.98 -1.94
N LEU A 88 10.37 7.27 -2.06
CA LEU A 88 11.00 8.32 -1.26
C LEU A 88 10.13 8.58 -0.03
N ILE A 89 10.71 8.40 1.14
CA ILE A 89 10.09 8.69 2.44
C ILE A 89 10.70 10.00 2.94
N VAL A 90 9.85 10.98 3.23
CA VAL A 90 10.25 12.26 3.81
C VAL A 90 9.67 12.38 5.21
N ASN A 91 10.56 12.47 6.18
CA ASN A 91 10.18 12.74 7.56
C ASN A 91 10.26 14.26 7.81
N HIS A 92 9.10 14.91 7.92
CA HIS A 92 9.02 16.36 8.15
C HIS A 92 9.42 16.78 9.57
N ASP A 93 9.40 15.87 10.55
CA ASP A 93 9.80 16.17 11.92
C ASP A 93 11.34 16.19 12.06
N THR A 94 12.03 15.32 11.32
CA THR A 94 13.51 15.19 11.37
C THR A 94 14.22 15.84 10.18
N GLY A 95 13.49 16.18 9.11
CA GLY A 95 14.05 16.60 7.83
C GLY A 95 14.75 15.48 7.05
N GLU A 96 14.52 14.21 7.40
CA GLU A 96 15.17 13.09 6.71
C GLU A 96 14.49 12.73 5.39
N TYR A 97 15.31 12.58 4.34
CA TYR A 97 14.92 12.07 3.04
C TYR A 97 15.57 10.70 2.82
N ARG A 98 14.74 9.64 2.76
CA ARG A 98 15.22 8.26 2.64
C ARG A 98 14.59 7.55 1.44
N LEU A 99 15.43 6.97 0.59
CA LEU A 99 15.00 6.14 -0.54
C LEU A 99 15.00 4.67 -0.12
N GLU A 100 13.90 3.97 -0.43
CA GLU A 100 13.76 2.53 -0.24
C GLU A 100 13.33 1.86 -1.55
N LYS A 101 13.85 0.68 -1.87
CA LYS A 101 13.36 -0.14 -2.99
C LYS A 101 11.98 -0.68 -2.65
N LEU A 102 11.09 -0.68 -3.64
CA LEU A 102 9.87 -1.47 -3.57
C LEU A 102 10.20 -2.91 -3.94
N ASN A 103 9.77 -3.86 -3.12
CA ASN A 103 10.00 -5.29 -3.32
C ASN A 103 8.92 -5.91 -4.19
N SER A 104 7.65 -5.51 -4.01
CA SER A 104 6.56 -6.07 -4.80
C SER A 104 5.31 -5.21 -4.94
N ASN A 105 4.59 -5.50 -6.02
CA ASN A 105 3.28 -5.02 -6.36
C ASN A 105 2.23 -6.09 -6.08
N ILE A 106 1.20 -5.74 -5.35
CA ILE A 106 0.05 -6.61 -5.05
C ILE A 106 -1.18 -5.92 -5.65
N ALA A 107 -1.55 -6.32 -6.86
CA ALA A 107 -2.80 -5.88 -7.46
C ALA A 107 -3.91 -6.83 -7.02
N VAL A 108 -4.89 -6.32 -6.30
CA VAL A 108 -6.02 -7.09 -5.78
C VAL A 108 -7.30 -6.76 -6.54
N LYS A 109 -8.20 -7.73 -6.65
CA LYS A 109 -9.54 -7.56 -7.24
C LYS A 109 -10.61 -7.97 -6.26
N LYS A 110 -11.75 -7.28 -6.30
CA LYS A 110 -12.92 -7.66 -5.50
C LYS A 110 -13.36 -9.07 -5.90
N THR A 111 -13.47 -9.96 -4.92
CA THR A 111 -14.02 -11.29 -5.12
C THR A 111 -15.53 -11.21 -4.97
N ARG A 112 -16.27 -11.90 -5.84
CA ARG A 112 -17.70 -12.09 -5.64
C ARG A 112 -17.84 -13.14 -4.54
N CYS A 113 -18.50 -12.81 -3.43
CA CYS A 113 -18.90 -13.84 -2.47
C CYS A 113 -19.70 -14.90 -3.22
N VAL A 114 -19.22 -16.14 -3.24
CA VAL A 114 -20.04 -17.27 -3.67
C VAL A 114 -20.97 -17.53 -2.50
N LYS A 115 -22.27 -17.32 -2.71
CA LYS A 115 -23.30 -17.72 -1.75
C LYS A 115 -23.29 -19.23 -1.55
#